data_AF-A0AA35V4X6-F1
#
_entry.id   AF-A0AA35V4X6-F1
#
_cell.length_a   1.000
_cell.length_b   1.000
_cell.length_c   1.000
_cell.angle_alpha   90.00
_cell.angle_beta   90.00
_cell.angle_gamma   90.00
#
_symmetry.space_group_name_H-M   'P 1'
#
loop_
_entity.id
_entity.type
_entity.pdbx_description
1 polymer ?
#
loop_
_entity_poly.entity_id
_entity_poly.type
_entity_poly.pdbx_seq_one_letter_code
_entity_poly.pdbx_strand_id
1 'polypeptide(L)'
;MSEYVAFEIQAEIIKKLPVKSLLRFRSVSKPWKSLIDISEFISGYRVHQPDPQHLLVWYKDPVDTNENSQGLLCFYGYYQDPSHPRFKFSTEMAVLWNPSIRKSICVTVPGESLWSKFVLGFGVCHITNDPTIVKITNVDTYSTTDDDSSPMVEVFTLSKGSWRIPSNNLPKKSIQVTWSQVVIDNFIYWAAFDQYLDDDDDDDDDDDDDDGQIQKNLIVSFDMTTHEFKVIDLPKSLAYHGFVRVTQSVSKVRDSLAVLEYITYTDSQLESELQVCDAWIMDHSIPHMFTKLFTIEKECDSIKILGFTKRGEAMMETQDVYEEPASLVVYEPNSKYFNDTGINGERGALIVSLYMETLLLLDQSDCSVL
;
A
#
# COMPACT_ATOMS: atom_id res chain seq x y z
N MET A 1 -22.71 -16.10 37.43
CA MET A 1 -22.11 -16.64 36.18
C MET A 1 -20.99 -17.58 36.60
N SER A 2 -21.20 -18.89 36.41
CA SER A 2 -20.30 -20.03 36.68
C SER A 2 -19.21 -19.84 37.75
N GLU A 3 -19.47 -20.30 38.98
CA GLU A 3 -18.42 -20.54 40.00
C GLU A 3 -17.47 -21.70 39.63
N TYR A 4 -17.61 -22.31 38.44
CA TYR A 4 -16.96 -23.58 38.09
C TYR A 4 -15.83 -23.47 37.05
N VAL A 5 -15.57 -22.29 36.47
CA VAL A 5 -14.48 -22.12 35.49
C VAL A 5 -13.61 -20.95 35.89
N ALA A 6 -12.33 -21.20 36.15
CA ALA A 6 -11.35 -20.18 36.50
C ALA A 6 -11.29 -19.06 35.44
N PHE A 7 -11.11 -17.81 35.87
CA PHE A 7 -11.15 -16.65 34.97
C PHE A 7 -10.09 -16.72 33.86
N GLU A 8 -8.92 -17.31 34.13
CA GLU A 8 -7.88 -17.55 33.14
C GLU A 8 -8.38 -18.45 32.00
N ILE A 9 -9.12 -19.51 32.32
CA ILE A 9 -9.73 -20.40 31.31
C ILE A 9 -10.81 -19.66 30.53
N GLN A 10 -11.60 -18.81 31.20
CA GLN A 10 -12.57 -17.96 30.50
C GLN A 10 -11.86 -17.00 29.53
N ALA A 11 -10.74 -16.40 29.93
CA ALA A 11 -9.97 -15.50 29.09
C ALA A 11 -9.45 -16.21 27.82
N GLU A 12 -8.90 -17.42 27.98
CA GLU A 12 -8.43 -18.23 26.85
C GLU A 12 -9.56 -18.69 25.91
N ILE A 13 -10.77 -18.92 26.44
CA ILE A 13 -11.95 -19.19 25.61
C ILE A 13 -12.36 -17.93 24.85
N ILE A 14 -12.43 -16.79 25.54
CA ILE A 14 -12.86 -15.50 24.97
C ILE A 14 -11.91 -15.08 23.84
N LYS A 15 -10.59 -15.23 24.00
CA LYS A 15 -9.58 -14.91 22.96
C LYS A 15 -9.81 -15.62 21.61
N LYS A 16 -10.55 -16.73 21.58
CA LYS A 16 -10.82 -17.52 20.36
C LYS A 16 -12.12 -17.14 19.65
N LEU A 17 -12.90 -16.21 20.21
CA LEU A 17 -14.18 -15.81 19.64
C LEU A 17 -14.00 -14.76 18.54
N PRO A 18 -14.84 -14.75 17.48
CA PRO A 18 -14.83 -13.70 16.47
C PRO A 18 -15.04 -12.30 17.06
N VAL A 19 -14.58 -11.26 16.36
CA VAL A 19 -14.62 -9.87 16.87
C VAL A 19 -16.04 -9.45 17.23
N LYS A 20 -17.01 -9.79 16.38
CA LYS A 20 -18.43 -9.48 16.62
C LYS A 20 -18.96 -10.09 17.94
N SER A 21 -18.50 -11.27 18.32
CA SER A 21 -18.88 -11.92 19.58
C SER A 21 -18.21 -11.23 20.77
N LEU A 22 -16.93 -10.89 20.64
CA LEU A 22 -16.19 -10.14 21.66
C LEU A 22 -16.86 -8.80 21.98
N LEU A 23 -17.25 -8.04 20.96
CA LEU A 23 -17.95 -6.77 21.14
C LEU A 23 -19.27 -6.93 21.92
N ARG A 24 -20.00 -8.03 21.72
CA ARG A 24 -21.20 -8.36 22.50
C ARG A 24 -20.87 -8.75 23.94
N PHE A 25 -19.79 -9.50 24.15
CA PHE A 25 -19.38 -9.97 25.48
C PHE A 25 -18.91 -8.85 26.41
N ARG A 26 -18.44 -7.72 25.85
CA ARG A 26 -18.22 -6.48 26.60
C ARG A 26 -19.47 -5.99 27.32
N SER A 27 -20.68 -6.31 26.84
CA SER A 27 -21.94 -5.91 27.46
C SER A 27 -22.48 -6.95 28.45
N VAL A 28 -21.85 -8.13 28.56
CA VAL A 28 -22.35 -9.23 29.41
C VAL A 28 -21.85 -9.11 30.85
N SER A 29 -20.59 -8.71 31.08
CA SER A 29 -20.04 -8.56 32.43
C SER A 29 -18.92 -7.53 32.49
N LYS A 30 -18.76 -6.85 33.64
CA LYS A 30 -17.64 -5.92 33.88
C LYS A 30 -16.27 -6.59 33.76
N PRO A 31 -16.04 -7.81 34.31
CA PRO A 31 -14.75 -8.50 34.15
C PRO A 31 -14.40 -8.80 32.69
N TRP A 32 -15.36 -9.26 31.88
CA TRP A 32 -15.10 -9.54 30.46
C TRP A 32 -14.87 -8.26 29.66
N LYS A 33 -15.63 -7.19 29.95
CA LYS A 33 -15.36 -5.88 29.36
C LYS A 33 -13.94 -5.42 29.65
N SER A 34 -13.52 -5.49 30.92
CA SER A 34 -12.18 -5.08 31.34
C SER A 34 -11.10 -5.92 30.66
N LEU A 35 -11.30 -7.24 30.55
CA LEU A 35 -10.37 -8.13 29.87
C LEU A 35 -10.21 -7.76 28.39
N ILE A 36 -11.33 -7.58 27.67
CA ILE A 36 -11.34 -7.33 26.22
C ILE A 36 -10.79 -5.93 25.88
N ASP A 37 -10.97 -4.95 26.77
CA ASP A 37 -10.52 -3.56 26.56
C ASP A 37 -9.04 -3.34 26.93
N ILE A 38 -8.35 -4.33 27.52
CA ILE A 38 -6.92 -4.19 27.86
C ILE A 38 -6.05 -4.32 26.60
N SER A 39 -5.06 -3.44 26.49
CA SER A 39 -4.12 -3.37 25.35
C SER A 39 -3.46 -4.73 25.04
N GLU A 40 -3.01 -5.48 26.05
CA GLU A 40 -2.42 -6.82 25.86
C GLU A 40 -3.40 -7.81 25.22
N PHE A 41 -4.69 -7.74 25.58
CA PHE A 41 -5.71 -8.58 24.95
C PHE A 41 -5.92 -8.17 23.49
N ILE A 42 -6.00 -6.86 23.21
CA ILE A 42 -6.20 -6.32 21.87
C ILE A 42 -5.02 -6.66 20.95
N SER A 43 -3.78 -6.44 21.42
CA SER A 43 -2.54 -6.70 20.66
C SER A 43 -2.26 -8.20 20.51
N GLY A 44 -2.62 -8.98 21.52
CA GLY A 44 -2.50 -10.44 21.52
C GLY A 44 -3.62 -11.15 20.78
N TYR A 45 -4.71 -10.44 20.44
CA TYR A 45 -5.83 -11.01 19.70
C TYR A 45 -5.41 -11.26 18.25
N ARG A 46 -5.00 -12.48 18.01
CA ARG A 46 -4.86 -13.07 16.69
C ARG A 46 -5.93 -14.13 16.63
N VAL A 47 -6.94 -13.92 15.80
CA VAL A 47 -7.89 -15.01 15.56
C VAL A 47 -7.05 -16.18 15.07
N HIS A 48 -7.13 -17.34 15.72
CA HIS A 48 -6.65 -18.61 15.16
C HIS A 48 -7.53 -19.04 13.96
N GLN A 49 -7.95 -18.09 13.15
CA GLN A 49 -8.62 -18.34 11.89
C GLN A 49 -7.53 -18.51 10.83
N PRO A 50 -7.55 -19.61 10.08
CA PRO A 50 -6.73 -19.71 8.89
C PRO A 50 -7.23 -18.66 7.90
N ASP A 51 -6.36 -17.68 7.64
CA ASP A 51 -6.39 -16.72 6.53
C ASP A 51 -7.50 -15.64 6.49
N PRO A 52 -7.26 -14.52 5.77
CA PRO A 52 -8.27 -13.50 5.48
C PRO A 52 -9.53 -14.13 4.87
N GLN A 53 -10.70 -13.83 5.45
CA GLN A 53 -11.98 -14.46 5.10
C GLN A 53 -12.81 -13.64 4.12
N HIS A 54 -12.42 -12.39 3.89
CA HIS A 54 -13.23 -11.45 3.13
C HIS A 54 -12.39 -10.74 2.07
N LEU A 55 -12.91 -10.73 0.84
CA LEU A 55 -12.45 -9.86 -0.22
C LEU A 55 -13.22 -8.55 -0.09
N LEU A 56 -12.52 -7.44 0.10
CA LEU A 56 -13.11 -6.12 0.00
C LEU A 56 -12.78 -5.56 -1.38
N VAL A 57 -13.83 -5.17 -2.12
CA VAL A 57 -13.73 -4.47 -3.39
C VAL A 57 -14.38 -3.11 -3.22
N TRP A 58 -13.65 -2.04 -3.51
CA TRP A 58 -14.17 -0.68 -3.44
C TRP A 58 -13.56 0.20 -4.54
N TYR A 59 -14.12 1.41 -4.66
CA TYR A 59 -13.74 2.39 -5.66
C TYR A 59 -12.87 3.48 -5.06
N LYS A 60 -11.83 3.88 -5.79
CA LYS A 60 -10.92 4.96 -5.43
C LYS A 60 -11.20 6.20 -6.28
N ASP A 61 -11.18 7.38 -5.68
CA ASP A 61 -10.94 8.64 -6.39
C ASP A 61 -9.45 8.69 -6.76
N PRO A 62 -9.06 8.99 -8.02
CA PRO A 62 -7.67 8.91 -8.51
C PRO A 62 -6.58 9.48 -7.59
N VAL A 63 -6.92 10.40 -6.67
CA VAL A 63 -6.01 11.09 -5.77
C VAL A 63 -5.66 10.32 -4.46
N ASP A 64 -6.42 9.31 -4.04
CA ASP A 64 -6.31 8.76 -2.66
C ASP A 64 -5.40 7.52 -2.51
N THR A 65 -4.39 7.56 -1.66
CA THR A 65 -3.66 6.35 -1.21
C THR A 65 -4.50 5.58 -0.21
N ASN A 66 -4.84 4.33 -0.58
CA ASN A 66 -5.64 3.44 0.26
C ASN A 66 -4.88 2.15 0.50
N GLU A 67 -4.56 1.88 1.76
CA GLU A 67 -3.76 0.72 2.16
C GLU A 67 -4.47 -0.10 3.22
N ASN A 68 -4.26 -1.42 3.17
CA ASN A 68 -4.73 -2.35 4.18
C ASN A 68 -3.56 -3.01 4.90
N SER A 69 -3.58 -3.00 6.23
CA SER A 69 -2.61 -3.71 7.05
C SER A 69 -3.24 -4.24 8.33
N GLN A 70 -3.11 -5.54 8.57
CA GLN A 70 -3.67 -6.23 9.74
C GLN A 70 -5.17 -5.98 10.01
N GLY A 71 -5.97 -5.81 8.96
CA GLY A 71 -7.41 -5.54 9.07
C GLY A 71 -7.77 -4.07 9.33
N LEU A 72 -6.78 -3.18 9.35
CA LEU A 72 -7.01 -1.74 9.32
C LEU A 72 -6.90 -1.22 7.88
N LEU A 73 -7.77 -0.28 7.54
CA LEU A 73 -7.71 0.49 6.31
C LEU A 73 -7.21 1.90 6.63
N CYS A 74 -6.33 2.45 5.80
CA CYS A 74 -5.93 3.84 5.84
C CYS A 74 -6.45 4.54 4.59
N PHE A 75 -7.20 5.61 4.78
CA PHE A 75 -7.65 6.50 3.71
C PHE A 75 -6.95 7.84 3.86
N TYR A 76 -6.53 8.42 2.75
CA TYR A 76 -6.07 9.80 2.71
C TYR A 76 -7.12 10.68 2.05
N GLY A 77 -7.23 11.93 2.48
CA GLY A 77 -8.11 12.89 1.83
C GLY A 77 -8.08 14.27 2.47
N TYR A 78 -9.01 15.10 2.02
CA TYR A 78 -9.09 16.52 2.37
C TYR A 78 -10.35 16.79 3.19
N TYR A 79 -10.17 17.23 4.44
CA TYR A 79 -11.27 17.71 5.27
C TYR A 79 -11.50 19.20 5.04
N GLN A 80 -12.72 19.55 4.65
CA GLN A 80 -13.15 20.95 4.54
C GLN A 80 -14.03 21.30 5.73
N ASP A 81 -13.55 22.24 6.56
CA ASP A 81 -14.33 22.77 7.67
C ASP A 81 -15.58 23.50 7.13
N PRO A 82 -16.80 23.05 7.47
CA PRO A 82 -18.04 23.67 6.98
C PRO A 82 -18.20 25.14 7.40
N SER A 83 -17.49 25.58 8.43
CA SER A 83 -17.51 26.96 8.92
C SER A 83 -16.60 27.92 8.14
N HIS A 84 -15.74 27.40 7.26
CA HIS A 84 -14.82 28.19 6.43
C HIS A 84 -15.29 28.26 4.96
N PRO A 85 -15.13 29.41 4.27
CA PRO A 85 -15.55 29.56 2.88
C PRO A 85 -14.81 28.59 1.95
N ARG A 86 -15.51 28.08 0.92
CA ARG A 86 -15.10 26.98 0.01
C ARG A 86 -13.73 27.09 -0.68
N PHE A 87 -13.03 28.21 -0.53
CA PHE A 87 -11.77 28.54 -1.22
C PHE A 87 -10.56 28.68 -0.28
N LYS A 88 -10.66 28.24 0.99
CA LYS A 88 -9.53 28.26 1.94
C LYS A 88 -9.19 26.84 2.42
N PHE A 89 -7.89 26.50 2.29
CA PHE A 89 -7.16 25.28 2.66
C PHE A 89 -8.00 24.15 3.29
N SER A 90 -8.20 23.06 2.55
CA SER A 90 -8.58 21.78 3.14
C SER A 90 -7.48 21.29 4.06
N THR A 91 -7.86 20.75 5.22
CA THR A 91 -6.92 20.05 6.10
C THR A 91 -6.68 18.66 5.53
N GLU A 92 -5.43 18.33 5.25
CA GLU A 92 -5.05 16.98 4.86
C GLU A 92 -5.21 16.02 6.05
N MET A 93 -5.87 14.90 5.82
CA MET A 93 -6.18 13.92 6.87
C MET A 93 -5.94 12.50 6.39
N ALA A 94 -5.38 11.70 7.27
CA ALA A 94 -5.39 10.25 7.15
C ALA A 94 -6.42 9.68 8.13
N VAL A 95 -7.28 8.78 7.66
CA VAL A 95 -8.31 8.11 8.45
C VAL A 95 -7.95 6.64 8.57
N LEU A 96 -7.59 6.23 9.78
CA LEU A 96 -7.40 4.83 10.14
C LEU A 96 -8.74 4.24 10.53
N TRP A 97 -9.24 3.26 9.77
CA TRP A 97 -10.54 2.64 10.01
C TRP A 97 -10.40 1.16 10.32
N ASN A 98 -11.08 0.72 11.37
CA ASN A 98 -11.31 -0.70 11.65
C ASN A 98 -12.78 -1.04 11.35
N PRO A 99 -13.07 -1.69 10.21
CA PRO A 99 -14.42 -2.12 9.84
C PRO A 99 -15.06 -3.11 10.83
N SER A 100 -14.26 -4.00 11.44
CA SER A 100 -14.75 -5.05 12.35
C SER A 100 -15.35 -4.49 13.64
N ILE A 101 -14.83 -3.37 14.13
CA ILE A 101 -15.35 -2.69 15.33
C ILE A 101 -16.07 -1.37 15.01
N ARG A 102 -16.07 -0.96 13.73
CA ARG A 102 -16.66 0.29 13.23
C ARG A 102 -16.14 1.52 13.98
N LYS A 103 -14.83 1.58 14.19
CA LYS A 103 -14.15 2.73 14.77
C LYS A 103 -13.15 3.29 13.79
N SER A 104 -12.98 4.61 13.84
CA SER A 104 -11.99 5.32 13.06
C SER A 104 -11.18 6.29 13.92
N ILE A 105 -9.97 6.59 13.46
CA ILE A 105 -9.12 7.63 14.04
C ILE A 105 -8.69 8.53 12.90
N CYS A 106 -8.85 9.83 13.09
CA CYS A 106 -8.39 10.82 12.13
C CYS A 106 -7.05 11.38 12.59
N VAL A 107 -6.10 11.45 11.67
CA VAL A 107 -4.76 11.98 11.88
C VAL A 107 -4.59 13.14 10.91
N THR A 108 -4.36 14.34 11.42
CA THR A 108 -3.97 15.48 10.58
C THR A 108 -2.60 15.20 9.98
N VAL A 109 -2.51 15.26 8.66
CA VAL A 109 -1.24 15.14 7.93
C VAL A 109 -0.62 16.54 7.83
N PRO A 110 0.64 16.73 8.25
CA PRO A 110 1.30 18.02 8.14
C PRO A 110 1.55 18.34 6.66
N GLY A 111 1.27 19.57 6.22
CA GLY A 111 1.51 20.01 4.85
C GLY A 111 1.16 21.49 4.64
N GLU A 112 2.06 22.25 4.01
CA GLU A 112 1.88 23.69 3.75
C GLU A 112 1.62 24.03 2.26
N SER A 113 1.63 23.05 1.35
CA SER A 113 1.54 23.31 -0.09
C SER A 113 0.64 22.31 -0.81
N LEU A 114 -0.29 22.86 -1.60
CA LEU A 114 -1.14 22.12 -2.54
C LEU A 114 -0.35 21.43 -3.66
N TRP A 115 0.96 21.68 -3.76
CA TRP A 115 1.80 21.26 -4.90
C TRP A 115 2.98 20.35 -4.52
N SER A 116 3.19 20.04 -3.22
CA SER A 116 4.26 19.11 -2.85
C SER A 116 3.86 17.67 -3.19
N LYS A 117 4.59 17.03 -4.12
CA LYS A 117 4.46 15.60 -4.44
C LYS A 117 5.01 14.77 -3.27
N PHE A 118 4.19 14.50 -2.26
CA PHE A 118 4.52 13.52 -1.22
C PHE A 118 3.80 12.20 -1.46
N VAL A 119 4.42 11.12 -1.00
CA VAL A 119 3.83 9.78 -0.95
C VAL A 119 3.50 9.48 0.51
N LEU A 120 2.32 8.89 0.75
CA LEU A 120 2.00 8.27 2.02
C LEU A 120 2.19 6.76 1.93
N GLY A 121 2.78 6.19 2.97
CA GLY A 121 2.67 4.78 3.23
C GLY A 121 2.05 4.47 4.58
N PHE A 122 1.36 3.35 4.64
CA PHE A 122 0.66 2.91 5.83
C PHE A 122 0.92 1.43 6.08
N GLY A 123 1.19 1.11 7.35
CA GLY A 123 1.29 -0.27 7.81
C GLY A 123 1.07 -0.39 9.31
N VAL A 124 0.74 -1.59 9.76
CA VAL A 124 0.72 -1.94 11.18
C VAL A 124 1.91 -2.84 11.44
N CYS A 125 2.80 -2.44 12.36
CA CYS A 125 3.94 -3.25 12.75
C CYS A 125 3.46 -4.57 13.37
N HIS A 126 3.89 -5.71 12.84
CA HIS A 126 3.48 -7.03 13.33
C HIS A 126 4.01 -7.36 14.73
N ILE A 127 5.11 -6.72 15.15
CA ILE A 127 5.68 -6.88 16.50
C ILE A 127 4.95 -6.02 17.52
N THR A 128 4.79 -4.72 17.26
CA THR A 128 4.24 -3.77 18.24
C THR A 128 2.73 -3.62 18.14
N ASN A 129 2.13 -4.06 17.03
CA ASN A 129 0.74 -3.80 16.64
C ASN A 129 0.41 -2.30 16.56
N ASP A 130 1.42 -1.46 16.33
CA ASP A 130 1.27 -0.01 16.26
C ASP A 130 1.05 0.44 14.80
N PRO A 131 -0.12 1.01 14.47
CA PRO A 131 -0.34 1.63 13.18
C PRO A 131 0.64 2.77 12.94
N THR A 132 1.27 2.75 11.78
CA THR A 132 2.32 3.68 11.37
C THR A 132 1.96 4.28 10.03
N ILE A 133 2.08 5.61 9.92
CA ILE A 133 1.95 6.36 8.68
C ILE A 133 3.30 7.00 8.39
N VAL A 134 3.81 6.83 7.18
CA VAL A 134 5.06 7.43 6.72
C VAL A 134 4.71 8.39 5.60
N LYS A 135 5.11 9.64 5.74
CA LYS A 135 5.01 10.65 4.70
C LYS A 135 6.41 10.89 4.14
N ILE A 136 6.55 10.77 2.82
CA ILE A 136 7.81 10.96 2.11
C ILE A 136 7.58 12.07 1.09
N THR A 137 8.17 13.25 1.32
CA THR A 137 8.19 14.33 0.33
C THR A 137 9.38 14.14 -0.58
N ASN A 138 9.11 13.80 -1.83
CA ASN A 138 10.13 13.68 -2.86
C ASN A 138 10.73 15.06 -3.20
N VAL A 139 12.00 15.08 -3.60
CA VAL A 139 12.67 16.31 -4.05
C VAL A 139 12.20 16.65 -5.47
N ASP A 140 11.82 17.90 -5.72
CA ASP A 140 11.46 18.36 -7.06
C ASP A 140 12.72 18.64 -7.89
N THR A 141 13.08 17.68 -8.75
CA THR A 141 14.26 17.76 -9.61
C THR A 141 14.13 18.81 -10.72
N TYR A 142 12.94 19.35 -10.97
CA TYR A 142 12.70 20.40 -11.98
C TYR A 142 12.76 21.81 -11.41
N SER A 143 12.95 21.96 -10.10
CA SER A 143 13.08 23.28 -9.49
C SER A 143 14.46 23.87 -9.76
N THR A 144 14.51 24.99 -10.48
CA THR A 144 15.74 25.73 -10.86
C THR A 144 16.40 26.49 -9.71
N THR A 145 15.87 26.32 -8.49
CA THR A 145 16.47 26.85 -7.29
C THR A 145 17.49 25.84 -6.77
N ASP A 146 18.72 26.27 -6.52
CA ASP A 146 19.78 25.55 -5.77
C ASP A 146 19.35 25.25 -4.31
N ASP A 147 18.14 24.71 -4.12
CA ASP A 147 17.63 24.35 -2.82
C ASP A 147 18.17 22.96 -2.52
N ASP A 148 19.08 22.88 -1.55
CA ASP A 148 19.69 21.66 -1.00
C ASP A 148 18.64 20.79 -0.24
N SER A 149 17.38 20.86 -0.68
CA SER A 149 16.25 20.15 -0.12
C SER A 149 16.53 18.65 -0.18
N SER A 150 16.66 18.05 0.99
CA SER A 150 16.68 16.60 1.13
C SER A 150 15.24 16.12 1.10
N PRO A 151 14.94 14.91 0.60
CA PRO A 151 13.60 14.37 0.73
C PRO A 151 13.20 14.43 2.19
N MET A 152 12.00 14.91 2.52
CA MET A 152 11.60 15.03 3.91
C MET A 152 10.76 13.82 4.29
N VAL A 153 11.20 13.09 5.31
CA VAL A 153 10.42 11.99 5.88
C VAL A 153 9.84 12.39 7.22
N GLU A 154 8.55 12.16 7.38
CA GLU A 154 7.84 12.31 8.64
C GLU A 154 7.11 10.99 8.94
N VAL A 155 7.19 10.54 10.19
CA VAL A 155 6.57 9.29 10.62
C VAL A 155 5.62 9.57 11.77
N PHE A 156 4.38 9.12 11.62
CA PHE A 156 3.39 9.06 12.67
C PHE A 156 3.24 7.63 13.16
N THR A 157 3.18 7.45 14.47
CA THR A 157 2.82 6.18 15.11
C THR A 157 1.68 6.42 16.08
N LEU A 158 0.63 5.59 16.03
CA LEU A 158 -0.56 5.80 16.83
C LEU A 158 -0.25 5.82 18.33
N SER A 159 0.64 4.95 18.81
CA SER A 159 1.05 4.91 20.22
C SER A 159 1.68 6.21 20.74
N LYS A 160 2.25 7.03 19.84
CA LYS A 160 2.85 8.34 20.16
C LYS A 160 1.92 9.51 19.86
N GLY A 161 0.91 9.31 19.02
CA GLY A 161 -0.07 10.33 18.64
C GLY A 161 0.52 11.59 18.01
N SER A 162 1.72 11.52 17.43
CA SER A 162 2.44 12.67 16.88
C SER A 162 3.36 12.28 15.72
N TRP A 163 3.54 13.21 14.79
CA TRP A 163 4.51 13.13 13.71
C TRP A 163 5.91 13.44 14.22
N ARG A 164 6.91 12.74 13.69
CA ARG A 164 8.33 12.96 13.99
C ARG A 164 9.19 12.73 12.75
N ILE A 165 10.29 13.47 12.68
CA ILE A 165 11.32 13.22 11.67
C ILE A 165 12.21 12.07 12.20
N PRO A 166 12.35 10.95 11.48
CA PRO A 166 13.25 9.87 11.89
C PRO A 166 14.71 10.33 11.82
N SER A 167 15.57 9.68 12.61
CA SER A 167 17.01 10.01 12.65
C SER A 167 17.71 9.78 11.31
N ASN A 168 17.23 8.80 10.55
CA ASN A 168 17.75 8.43 9.24
C ASN A 168 16.68 8.70 8.18
N ASN A 169 17.07 9.43 7.14
CA ASN A 169 16.22 9.75 6.01
C ASN A 169 16.38 8.69 4.89
N LEU A 170 15.83 8.94 3.70
CA LEU A 170 16.14 8.15 2.51
C LEU A 170 17.66 8.10 2.29
N PRO A 171 18.22 6.95 1.85
CA PRO A 171 19.67 6.80 1.71
C PRO A 171 20.34 7.75 0.71
N LYS A 172 19.58 8.29 -0.27
CA LYS A 172 20.04 9.27 -1.25
C LYS A 172 18.94 10.28 -1.57
N LYS A 173 19.33 11.51 -1.93
CA LYS A 173 18.39 12.58 -2.34
C LYS A 173 17.77 12.36 -3.72
N SER A 174 18.48 11.67 -4.61
CA SER A 174 18.07 11.33 -5.98
C SER A 174 17.01 10.23 -6.05
N ILE A 175 16.72 9.56 -4.93
CA ILE A 175 15.70 8.51 -4.88
C ILE A 175 14.31 9.15 -4.86
N GLN A 176 13.51 8.77 -5.83
CA GLN A 176 12.11 9.14 -5.99
C GLN A 176 11.23 7.94 -5.64
N VAL A 177 10.41 8.09 -4.60
CA VAL A 177 9.48 7.04 -4.17
C VAL A 177 8.15 7.18 -4.92
N THR A 178 7.60 6.08 -5.40
CA THR A 178 6.30 6.06 -6.08
C THR A 178 5.16 5.71 -5.13
N TRP A 179 3.92 5.88 -5.59
CA TRP A 179 2.71 5.50 -4.83
C TRP A 179 2.53 3.98 -4.65
N SER A 180 3.23 3.16 -5.42
CA SER A 180 3.09 1.71 -5.33
C SER A 180 3.76 1.20 -4.06
N GLN A 181 2.95 0.66 -3.15
CA GLN A 181 3.42 0.15 -1.87
C GLN A 181 2.84 -1.21 -1.50
N VAL A 182 3.52 -1.92 -0.61
CA VAL A 182 3.01 -3.13 0.01
C VAL A 182 3.59 -3.34 1.41
N VAL A 183 2.78 -3.86 2.32
CA VAL A 183 3.20 -4.21 3.68
C VAL A 183 3.45 -5.72 3.79
N ILE A 184 4.65 -6.09 4.22
CA ILE A 184 5.00 -7.48 4.53
C ILE A 184 5.70 -7.49 5.89
N ASP A 185 5.12 -8.23 6.83
CA ASP A 185 5.52 -8.29 8.24
C ASP A 185 5.63 -6.89 8.90
N ASN A 186 6.86 -6.42 9.15
CA ASN A 186 7.13 -5.14 9.80
C ASN A 186 7.58 -4.06 8.82
N PHE A 187 7.59 -4.36 7.53
CA PHE A 187 8.17 -3.49 6.52
C PHE A 187 7.09 -2.95 5.60
N ILE A 188 7.19 -1.66 5.30
CA ILE A 188 6.51 -1.06 4.16
C ILE A 188 7.54 -1.03 3.02
N TYR A 189 7.16 -1.53 1.86
CA TYR A 189 7.97 -1.50 0.65
C TYR A 189 7.32 -0.58 -0.38
N TRP A 190 8.13 0.16 -1.12
CA TRP A 190 7.69 0.95 -2.26
C TRP A 190 8.52 0.65 -3.50
N ALA A 191 7.87 0.70 -4.67
CA ALA A 191 8.59 0.87 -5.92
C ALA A 191 9.18 2.29 -5.95
N ALA A 192 10.43 2.41 -6.39
CA ALA A 192 11.15 3.67 -6.44
C ALA A 192 12.19 3.64 -7.57
N PHE A 193 12.75 4.80 -7.90
CA PHE A 193 13.84 4.91 -8.85
C PHE A 193 14.89 5.93 -8.37
N ASP A 194 16.14 5.71 -8.75
CA ASP A 194 17.26 6.62 -8.55
C ASP A 194 17.50 7.35 -9.88
N GLN A 195 17.31 8.67 -9.89
CA GLN A 195 17.43 9.52 -11.08
C GLN A 195 18.77 10.26 -11.07
N TYR A 196 19.53 10.17 -12.15
CA TYR A 196 20.77 10.91 -12.34
C TYR A 196 20.88 11.43 -13.78
N LEU A 197 21.62 12.53 -13.95
CA LEU A 197 21.96 13.10 -15.26
C LEU A 197 23.10 12.27 -15.88
N ASP A 198 23.05 11.99 -17.18
CA ASP A 198 24.26 11.58 -17.89
C ASP A 198 25.22 12.77 -17.94
N ASP A 199 26.40 12.60 -17.37
CA ASP A 199 27.47 13.61 -17.42
C ASP A 199 28.18 13.64 -18.80
N ASP A 200 27.82 12.74 -19.73
CA ASP A 200 28.52 12.50 -21.00
C ASP A 200 27.79 13.11 -22.24
N ASP A 201 26.61 13.71 -22.09
CA ASP A 201 25.90 14.41 -23.18
C ASP A 201 26.43 15.85 -23.36
N ASP A 202 27.66 15.96 -23.87
CA ASP A 202 28.28 17.21 -24.37
C ASP A 202 27.85 17.52 -25.84
N ASP A 203 26.91 16.77 -26.42
CA ASP A 203 26.48 16.96 -27.80
C ASP A 203 25.38 18.03 -27.89
N ASP A 204 25.77 19.24 -28.31
CA ASP A 204 24.98 20.44 -28.62
C ASP A 204 23.92 20.26 -29.76
N ASP A 205 23.31 19.08 -29.91
CA ASP A 205 22.26 18.84 -30.92
C ASP A 205 20.85 19.03 -30.31
N ASP A 206 20.43 20.29 -30.35
CA ASP A 206 19.20 20.94 -29.87
C ASP A 206 17.81 20.36 -30.27
N ASP A 207 17.64 19.08 -30.65
CA ASP A 207 16.37 18.65 -31.30
C ASP A 207 15.69 17.32 -30.89
N ASP A 208 15.98 16.70 -29.73
CA ASP A 208 15.10 15.63 -29.19
C ASP A 208 14.82 15.81 -27.67
N ASP A 209 13.53 15.88 -27.30
CA ASP A 209 12.97 16.11 -25.95
C ASP A 209 13.28 15.03 -24.88
N ASP A 210 14.29 14.18 -25.08
CA ASP A 210 14.68 13.09 -24.17
C ASP A 210 16.02 13.44 -23.52
N ASP A 211 16.00 14.37 -22.55
CA ASP A 211 17.14 14.63 -21.66
C ASP A 211 17.73 13.28 -21.23
N GLY A 212 19.03 13.01 -21.42
CA GLY A 212 19.76 11.76 -21.11
C GLY A 212 19.69 11.29 -19.64
N GLN A 213 18.51 11.18 -19.07
CA GLN A 213 18.26 10.85 -17.68
C GLN A 213 18.16 9.35 -17.54
N ILE A 214 19.24 8.73 -17.06
CA ILE A 214 19.21 7.31 -16.73
C ILE A 214 18.46 7.15 -15.40
N GLN A 215 17.35 6.42 -15.45
CA GLN A 215 16.61 6.01 -14.27
C GLN A 215 16.95 4.58 -13.89
N LYS A 216 17.39 4.38 -12.64
CA LYS A 216 17.61 3.04 -12.08
C LYS A 216 16.46 2.68 -11.14
N ASN A 217 15.62 1.73 -11.55
CA ASN A 217 14.56 1.20 -10.70
C ASN A 217 15.13 0.40 -9.52
N LEU A 218 14.50 0.57 -8.35
CA LEU A 218 14.85 -0.09 -7.10
C LEU A 218 13.62 -0.23 -6.20
N ILE A 219 13.79 -0.91 -5.07
CA ILE A 219 12.78 -0.94 -4.01
C ILE A 219 13.33 -0.22 -2.78
N VAL A 220 12.51 0.61 -2.17
CA VAL A 220 12.78 1.17 -0.84
C VAL A 220 11.96 0.40 0.18
N SER A 221 12.57 0.00 1.30
CA SER A 221 11.86 -0.54 2.44
C SER A 221 12.00 0.36 3.67
N PHE A 222 10.98 0.40 4.50
CA PHE A 222 10.96 1.07 5.79
C PHE A 222 10.59 0.07 6.88
N ASP A 223 11.45 -0.10 7.87
CA ASP A 223 11.18 -0.93 9.03
C ASP A 223 10.38 -0.14 10.07
N MET A 224 9.12 -0.52 10.29
CA MET A 224 8.24 0.15 11.27
C MET A 224 8.67 -0.05 12.73
N THR A 225 9.59 -0.97 13.01
CA THR A 225 10.12 -1.22 14.36
C THR A 225 11.30 -0.31 14.67
N THR A 226 12.26 -0.22 13.74
CA THR A 226 13.50 0.54 13.91
C THR A 226 13.42 1.95 13.33
N HIS A 227 12.43 2.21 12.47
CA HIS A 227 12.25 3.46 11.72
C HIS A 227 13.41 3.75 10.76
N GLU A 228 13.98 2.70 10.17
CA GLU A 228 15.11 2.79 9.24
C GLU A 228 14.69 2.45 7.81
N PHE A 229 15.26 3.18 6.85
CA PHE A 229 15.11 2.89 5.43
C PHE A 229 16.24 2.00 4.92
N LYS A 230 15.93 1.13 3.95
CA LYS A 230 16.91 0.37 3.19
C LYS A 230 16.57 0.39 1.70
N VAL A 231 17.60 0.44 0.87
CA VAL A 231 17.48 0.23 -0.57
C VAL A 231 17.70 -1.25 -0.87
N ILE A 232 16.84 -1.79 -1.71
CA ILE A 232 16.92 -3.14 -2.25
C ILE A 232 17.14 -2.98 -3.74
N ASP A 233 18.35 -3.27 -4.19
CA ASP A 233 18.69 -3.28 -5.60
C ASP A 233 17.93 -4.39 -6.34
N LEU A 234 17.44 -4.05 -7.53
CA LEU A 234 16.88 -5.01 -8.47
C LEU A 234 17.99 -5.61 -9.35
N PRO A 235 17.81 -6.85 -9.84
CA PRO A 235 18.64 -7.40 -10.92
C PRO A 235 18.70 -6.45 -12.11
N LYS A 236 19.82 -6.42 -12.85
CA LYS A 236 20.04 -5.46 -13.95
C LYS A 236 18.90 -5.40 -14.97
N SER A 237 18.28 -6.53 -15.30
CA SER A 237 17.16 -6.62 -16.25
C SER A 237 15.87 -5.96 -15.75
N LEU A 238 15.71 -5.82 -14.43
CA LEU A 238 14.59 -5.14 -13.79
C LEU A 238 14.95 -3.70 -13.42
N ALA A 239 16.22 -3.43 -13.12
CA ALA A 239 16.67 -2.11 -12.69
C ALA A 239 16.76 -1.12 -13.86
N TYR A 240 17.10 -1.59 -15.06
CA TYR A 240 17.35 -0.74 -16.21
C TYR A 240 16.49 -1.17 -17.39
N HIS A 241 15.71 -0.22 -17.91
CA HIS A 241 14.94 -0.38 -19.14
C HIS A 241 15.50 0.56 -20.20
N GLY A 242 15.54 0.09 -21.45
CA GLY A 242 15.88 0.97 -22.59
C GLY A 242 14.70 1.89 -22.94
N PHE A 243 14.57 2.26 -24.21
CA PHE A 243 13.52 3.14 -24.75
C PHE A 243 12.05 2.66 -24.61
N VAL A 244 11.79 1.57 -23.89
CA VAL A 244 10.43 1.05 -23.68
C VAL A 244 9.88 1.66 -22.39
N ARG A 245 8.66 2.21 -22.44
CA ARG A 245 7.96 2.67 -21.24
C ARG A 245 7.63 1.46 -20.36
N VAL A 246 8.38 1.33 -19.27
CA VAL A 246 8.15 0.30 -18.25
C VAL A 246 7.71 0.96 -16.97
N THR A 247 6.54 0.57 -16.46
CA THR A 247 6.12 0.96 -15.11
C THR A 247 6.28 -0.23 -14.18
N GLN A 248 6.79 0.03 -12.98
CA GLN A 248 6.96 -1.00 -11.96
C GLN A 248 6.06 -0.74 -10.76
N SER A 249 5.53 -1.82 -10.21
CA SER A 249 4.72 -1.81 -9.00
C SER A 249 5.16 -2.94 -8.08
N VAL A 250 5.06 -2.75 -6.77
CA VAL A 250 5.29 -3.80 -5.77
C VAL A 250 3.98 -4.43 -5.32
N SER A 251 4.04 -5.72 -4.98
CA SER A 251 2.89 -6.45 -4.47
C SER A 251 3.31 -7.56 -3.50
N LYS A 252 2.33 -8.22 -2.87
CA LYS A 252 2.53 -9.35 -1.97
C LYS A 252 1.95 -10.59 -2.64
N VAL A 253 2.82 -11.55 -2.97
CA VAL A 253 2.42 -12.87 -3.45
C VAL A 253 2.67 -13.85 -2.31
N ARG A 254 1.60 -14.39 -1.72
CA ARG A 254 1.67 -15.21 -0.50
C ARG A 254 2.33 -14.43 0.63
N ASP A 255 3.59 -14.70 0.97
CA ASP A 255 4.37 -13.96 1.98
C ASP A 255 5.68 -13.36 1.44
N SER A 256 5.83 -13.33 0.12
CA SER A 256 7.00 -12.78 -0.55
C SER A 256 6.70 -11.45 -1.20
N LEU A 257 7.71 -10.59 -1.23
CA LEU A 257 7.71 -9.37 -2.02
C LEU A 257 7.74 -9.72 -3.50
N ALA A 258 6.86 -9.10 -4.29
CA ALA A 258 6.85 -9.24 -5.74
C ALA A 258 7.00 -7.88 -6.42
N VAL A 259 7.67 -7.89 -7.57
CA VAL A 259 7.75 -6.77 -8.52
C VAL A 259 6.93 -7.13 -9.73
N LEU A 260 6.08 -6.21 -10.15
CA LEU A 260 5.23 -6.30 -11.32
C LEU A 260 5.75 -5.30 -12.33
N GLU A 261 6.13 -5.81 -13.49
CA GLU A 261 6.71 -5.03 -14.57
C GLU A 261 5.74 -4.98 -15.73
N TYR A 262 5.20 -3.80 -16.02
CA TYR A 262 4.25 -3.58 -17.10
C TYR A 262 4.99 -3.06 -18.31
N ILE A 263 4.86 -3.78 -19.41
CA ILE A 263 5.49 -3.50 -20.70
C ILE A 263 4.38 -3.22 -21.69
N THR A 264 4.39 -2.02 -22.27
CA THR A 264 3.45 -1.64 -23.32
C THR A 264 4.22 -1.55 -24.64
N TYR A 265 3.82 -2.39 -25.60
CA TYR A 265 4.35 -2.35 -26.96
C TYR A 265 3.48 -1.41 -27.80
N THR A 266 3.98 -0.20 -28.09
CA THR A 266 3.31 0.72 -29.01
C THR A 266 3.63 0.31 -30.46
N ASP A 267 2.83 -0.57 -31.06
CA ASP A 267 2.87 -0.78 -32.51
C ASP A 267 1.90 0.21 -33.17
N SER A 268 2.44 1.18 -33.92
CA SER A 268 1.65 2.20 -34.62
C SER A 268 0.69 1.64 -35.70
N GLN A 269 0.73 0.34 -35.98
CA GLN A 269 -0.11 -0.32 -36.99
C GLN A 269 -1.20 -1.25 -36.46
N LEU A 270 -1.30 -1.49 -35.15
CA LEU A 270 -2.31 -2.39 -34.56
C LEU A 270 -3.47 -1.60 -33.91
N GLU A 271 -4.71 -2.06 -34.08
CA GLU A 271 -5.91 -1.44 -33.46
C GLU A 271 -6.05 -1.75 -31.96
N SER A 272 -5.29 -2.72 -31.43
CA SER A 272 -5.25 -3.07 -30.00
C SER A 272 -3.82 -3.15 -29.47
N GLU A 273 -3.58 -2.64 -28.26
CA GLU A 273 -2.27 -2.72 -27.61
C GLU A 273 -2.10 -4.10 -26.93
N LEU A 274 -0.98 -4.78 -27.18
CA LEU A 274 -0.63 -5.98 -26.42
C LEU A 274 -0.05 -5.54 -25.07
N GLN A 275 -0.79 -5.78 -24.00
CA GLN A 275 -0.33 -5.49 -22.64
C GLN A 275 0.37 -6.72 -22.07
N VAL A 276 1.60 -6.52 -21.61
CA VAL A 276 2.40 -7.57 -20.98
C VAL A 276 2.74 -7.17 -19.55
N CYS A 277 2.55 -8.10 -18.61
CA CYS A 277 2.98 -7.94 -17.24
C CYS A 277 3.80 -9.14 -16.77
N ASP A 278 5.05 -8.89 -16.41
CA ASP A 278 5.91 -9.88 -15.79
C ASP A 278 5.85 -9.77 -14.27
N ALA A 279 5.55 -10.88 -13.61
CA ALA A 279 5.55 -10.97 -12.15
C ALA A 279 6.83 -11.65 -11.66
N TRP A 280 7.61 -10.94 -10.83
CA TRP A 280 8.87 -11.40 -10.25
C TRP A 280 8.75 -11.48 -8.74
N ILE A 281 9.23 -12.56 -8.13
CA ILE A 281 9.16 -12.78 -6.68
C ILE A 281 10.54 -12.77 -6.06
N MET A 282 10.69 -12.11 -4.91
CA MET A 282 11.92 -12.11 -4.14
C MET A 282 12.14 -13.48 -3.49
N ASP A 283 13.32 -14.06 -3.69
CA ASP A 283 13.70 -15.33 -3.07
C ASP A 283 13.95 -15.14 -1.56
N HIS A 284 13.28 -15.93 -0.72
CA HIS A 284 13.46 -15.90 0.73
C HIS A 284 14.82 -16.42 1.21
N SER A 285 15.48 -17.22 0.38
CA SER A 285 16.73 -17.93 0.70
C SER A 285 17.96 -17.13 0.28
N ILE A 286 17.80 -16.20 -0.68
CA ILE A 286 18.89 -15.41 -1.25
C ILE A 286 18.45 -13.94 -1.32
N PRO A 287 18.96 -13.08 -0.42
CA PRO A 287 18.68 -11.65 -0.46
C PRO A 287 18.99 -11.04 -1.83
N HIS A 288 18.13 -10.13 -2.28
CA HIS A 288 18.25 -9.39 -3.55
C HIS A 288 18.11 -10.23 -4.84
N MET A 289 17.74 -11.51 -4.74
CA MET A 289 17.46 -12.33 -5.90
C MET A 289 15.96 -12.33 -6.21
N PHE A 290 15.61 -12.00 -7.46
CA PHE A 290 14.23 -12.06 -7.96
C PHE A 290 14.13 -13.14 -9.03
N THR A 291 13.09 -13.97 -8.93
CA THR A 291 12.80 -15.02 -9.92
C THR A 291 11.48 -14.73 -10.58
N LYS A 292 11.42 -14.89 -11.90
CA LYS A 292 10.18 -14.72 -12.67
C LYS A 292 9.18 -15.82 -12.30
N LEU A 293 7.98 -15.42 -11.87
CA LEU A 293 6.89 -16.32 -11.51
C LEU A 293 6.06 -16.70 -12.73
N PHE A 294 5.64 -15.72 -13.52
CA PHE A 294 4.93 -15.90 -14.79
C PHE A 294 4.89 -14.58 -15.60
N THR A 295 4.40 -14.68 -16.84
CA THR A 295 4.08 -13.55 -17.72
C THR A 295 2.58 -13.57 -18.03
N ILE A 296 1.93 -12.44 -17.87
CA ILE A 296 0.56 -12.20 -18.33
C ILE A 296 0.64 -11.45 -19.65
N GLU A 297 -0.05 -11.96 -20.67
CA GLU A 297 -0.20 -11.32 -21.97
C GLU A 297 -1.69 -11.22 -22.24
N LYS A 298 -2.20 -10.01 -22.52
CA LYS A 298 -3.59 -9.79 -22.90
C LYS A 298 -3.67 -8.68 -23.94
N GLU A 299 -4.40 -8.95 -25.01
CA GLU A 299 -4.82 -7.92 -25.96
C GLU A 299 -5.95 -7.12 -25.32
N CYS A 300 -5.66 -5.91 -24.87
CA CYS A 300 -6.60 -4.99 -24.23
C CYS A 300 -5.99 -3.59 -24.11
N ASP A 301 -6.80 -2.59 -23.75
CA ASP A 301 -6.30 -1.23 -23.58
C ASP A 301 -5.41 -1.09 -22.34
N SER A 302 -5.75 -1.76 -21.23
CA SER A 302 -4.89 -1.76 -20.05
C SER A 302 -5.12 -2.95 -19.13
N ILE A 303 -4.04 -3.35 -18.44
CA ILE A 303 -4.07 -4.31 -17.33
C ILE A 303 -3.49 -3.66 -16.08
N LYS A 304 -4.12 -3.91 -14.94
CA LYS A 304 -3.61 -3.48 -13.62
C LYS A 304 -3.84 -4.59 -12.62
N ILE A 305 -2.76 -5.19 -12.11
CA ILE A 305 -2.86 -6.19 -11.04
C ILE A 305 -3.17 -5.46 -9.74
N LEU A 306 -4.27 -5.84 -9.10
CA LEU A 306 -4.76 -5.27 -7.85
C LEU A 306 -4.30 -6.07 -6.63
N GLY A 307 -3.88 -7.32 -6.83
CA GLY A 307 -3.35 -8.20 -5.80
C GLY A 307 -3.38 -9.66 -6.21
N PHE A 308 -3.12 -10.56 -5.27
CA PHE A 308 -3.05 -11.99 -5.52
C PHE A 308 -3.99 -12.77 -4.62
N THR A 309 -4.60 -13.83 -5.15
CA THR A 309 -5.34 -14.79 -4.35
C THR A 309 -4.37 -15.58 -3.47
N LYS A 310 -4.89 -16.30 -2.47
CA LYS A 310 -4.07 -17.20 -1.63
C LYS A 310 -3.36 -18.30 -2.44
N ARG A 311 -3.88 -18.65 -3.61
CA ARG A 311 -3.27 -19.62 -4.52
C ARG A 311 -2.08 -19.02 -5.28
N GLY A 312 -1.97 -17.69 -5.32
CA GLY A 312 -0.99 -16.95 -6.12
C GLY A 312 -1.52 -16.59 -7.51
N GLU A 313 -2.84 -16.64 -7.73
CA GLU A 313 -3.47 -16.19 -8.99
C GLU A 313 -3.59 -14.66 -8.95
N ALA A 314 -3.33 -13.99 -10.07
CA ALA A 314 -3.41 -12.53 -10.13
C ALA A 314 -4.87 -12.08 -10.24
N MET A 315 -5.30 -11.18 -9.35
CA MET A 315 -6.55 -10.44 -9.48
C MET A 315 -6.23 -9.13 -10.17
N MET A 316 -6.87 -8.86 -11.30
CA MET A 316 -6.52 -7.73 -12.15
C MET A 316 -7.76 -7.02 -12.67
N GLU A 317 -7.65 -5.70 -12.77
CA GLU A 317 -8.53 -4.89 -13.57
C GLU A 317 -8.05 -4.98 -15.03
N THR A 318 -8.98 -5.23 -15.94
CA THR A 318 -8.73 -5.19 -17.37
C THR A 318 -9.74 -4.30 -18.05
N GLN A 319 -9.28 -3.52 -19.02
CA GLN A 319 -10.16 -2.74 -19.88
C GLN A 319 -9.89 -3.09 -21.33
N ASP A 320 -10.92 -3.54 -22.05
CA ASP A 320 -10.85 -3.80 -23.48
C ASP A 320 -11.18 -2.52 -24.27
N VAL A 321 -10.67 -2.43 -25.50
CA VAL A 321 -10.82 -1.23 -26.33
C VAL A 321 -12.31 -1.02 -26.64
N TYR A 322 -12.84 0.17 -26.32
CA TYR A 322 -14.25 0.56 -26.48
C TYR A 322 -15.27 -0.10 -25.54
N GLU A 323 -14.84 -0.93 -24.58
CA GLU A 323 -15.72 -1.49 -23.55
C GLU A 323 -15.49 -0.79 -22.21
N GLU A 324 -16.43 0.09 -21.85
CA GLU A 324 -16.66 0.48 -20.46
C GLU A 324 -17.86 -0.27 -19.92
N PRO A 325 -17.84 -0.72 -18.66
CA PRO A 325 -16.82 -0.51 -17.60
C PRO A 325 -15.63 -1.49 -17.63
N ALA A 326 -14.54 -1.17 -16.91
CA ALA A 326 -13.42 -2.08 -16.68
C ALA A 326 -13.85 -3.27 -15.81
N SER A 327 -13.30 -4.46 -16.07
CA SER A 327 -13.72 -5.70 -15.41
C SER A 327 -12.66 -6.23 -14.45
N LEU A 328 -13.09 -6.75 -13.31
CA LEU A 328 -12.23 -7.52 -12.40
C LEU A 328 -12.17 -8.97 -12.87
N VAL A 329 -10.98 -9.43 -13.22
CA VAL A 329 -10.72 -10.81 -13.66
C VAL A 329 -9.65 -11.47 -12.80
N VAL A 330 -9.68 -12.81 -12.75
CA VAL A 330 -8.66 -13.64 -12.09
C VAL A 330 -7.91 -14.43 -13.14
N TYR A 331 -6.60 -14.19 -13.25
CA TYR A 331 -5.72 -14.90 -14.17
C TYR A 331 -5.21 -16.19 -13.54
N GLU A 332 -5.44 -17.31 -14.23
CA GLU A 332 -4.92 -18.63 -13.85
C GLU A 332 -3.65 -18.96 -14.67
N PRO A 333 -2.44 -18.97 -14.05
CA PRO A 333 -1.18 -19.07 -14.81
C PRO A 333 -0.99 -20.36 -15.61
N ASN A 334 -1.55 -21.47 -15.12
CA ASN A 334 -1.37 -22.78 -15.77
C ASN A 334 -2.20 -22.92 -17.05
N SER A 335 -3.45 -22.45 -17.02
CA SER A 335 -4.37 -22.49 -18.16
C SER A 335 -4.25 -21.25 -19.05
N LYS A 336 -3.60 -20.20 -18.56
CA LYS A 336 -3.59 -18.84 -19.13
C LYS A 336 -4.98 -18.25 -19.33
N TYR A 337 -5.96 -18.76 -18.60
CA TYR A 337 -7.35 -18.34 -18.71
C TYR A 337 -7.64 -17.16 -17.78
N PHE A 338 -8.46 -16.22 -18.26
CA PHE A 338 -8.96 -15.09 -17.50
C PHE A 338 -10.39 -15.39 -17.05
N ASN A 339 -10.57 -15.61 -15.75
CA ASN A 339 -11.89 -15.83 -15.17
C ASN A 339 -12.54 -14.48 -14.82
N ASP A 340 -13.60 -14.12 -15.53
CA ASP A 340 -14.42 -12.96 -15.20
C ASP A 340 -15.17 -13.19 -13.88
N THR A 341 -15.14 -12.19 -12.99
CA THR A 341 -15.82 -12.24 -11.69
C THR A 341 -17.24 -11.68 -11.73
N GLY A 342 -17.63 -11.02 -12.82
CA GLY A 342 -18.87 -10.26 -13.00
C GLY A 342 -18.87 -8.90 -12.27
N ILE A 343 -17.75 -8.49 -11.69
CA ILE A 343 -17.58 -7.21 -11.00
C ILE A 343 -16.89 -6.25 -11.96
N ASN A 344 -17.58 -5.13 -12.24
CA ASN A 344 -17.06 -4.10 -13.13
C ASN A 344 -16.98 -2.76 -12.40
N GLY A 345 -16.12 -1.86 -12.88
CA GLY A 345 -15.92 -0.54 -12.32
C GLY A 345 -15.36 0.49 -13.30
N GLU A 346 -15.21 1.72 -12.82
CA GLU A 346 -14.53 2.77 -13.58
C GLU A 346 -13.03 2.41 -13.73
N ARG A 347 -12.47 2.72 -14.89
CA ARG A 347 -11.06 2.47 -15.20
C ARG A 347 -10.15 3.08 -14.14
N GLY A 348 -9.22 2.29 -13.63
CA GLY A 348 -8.21 2.68 -12.65
C GLY A 348 -8.72 2.75 -11.21
N ALA A 349 -10.03 2.67 -11.00
CA ALA A 349 -10.66 2.91 -9.71
C ALA A 349 -10.83 1.66 -8.85
N LEU A 350 -10.72 0.44 -9.41
CA LEU A 350 -10.91 -0.78 -8.61
C LEU A 350 -9.74 -0.98 -7.64
N ILE A 351 -10.09 -1.27 -6.39
CA ILE A 351 -9.16 -1.72 -5.36
C ILE A 351 -9.66 -3.05 -4.79
N VAL A 352 -8.71 -3.97 -4.60
CA VAL A 352 -8.96 -5.26 -3.98
C VAL A 352 -8.08 -5.41 -2.75
N SER A 353 -8.68 -5.73 -1.61
CA SER A 353 -7.95 -5.96 -0.37
C SER A 353 -8.41 -7.25 0.32
N LEU A 354 -7.42 -8.02 0.80
CA LEU A 354 -7.66 -9.19 1.65
C LEU A 354 -7.86 -8.75 3.10
N TYR A 355 -9.09 -8.87 3.58
CA TYR A 355 -9.48 -8.39 4.90
C TYR A 355 -9.47 -9.50 5.97
N MET A 356 -8.97 -9.15 7.15
CA MET A 356 -9.01 -9.98 8.35
C MET A 356 -9.63 -9.21 9.52
N GLU A 357 -10.34 -9.90 10.41
CA GLU A 357 -10.90 -9.24 11.60
C GLU A 357 -9.81 -8.88 12.60
N THR A 358 -9.93 -7.71 13.21
CA THR A 358 -8.98 -7.22 14.23
C THR A 358 -9.66 -6.41 15.32
N LEU A 359 -9.05 -6.36 16.51
CA LEU A 359 -9.47 -5.51 17.63
C LEU A 359 -8.68 -4.20 17.72
N LEU A 360 -7.72 -3.98 16.83
CA LEU A 360 -6.94 -2.74 16.82
C LEU A 360 -7.86 -1.51 16.82
N LEU A 361 -7.46 -0.45 17.52
CA LEU A 361 -8.26 0.77 17.77
C LEU A 361 -9.41 0.61 18.79
N LEU A 362 -9.64 -0.57 19.37
CA LEU A 362 -10.75 -0.77 20.32
C LEU A 362 -10.62 0.08 21.59
N ASP A 363 -9.40 0.29 22.07
CA ASP A 363 -9.06 1.11 23.23
C ASP A 363 -8.94 2.61 22.90
N GLN A 364 -9.03 2.98 21.62
CA GLN A 364 -8.92 4.37 21.17
C GLN A 364 -10.27 5.08 21.15
N SER A 365 -10.24 6.40 21.29
CA SER A 365 -11.40 7.27 21.07
C SER A 365 -11.74 7.33 19.59
N ASP A 366 -13.02 7.17 19.27
CA ASP A 366 -13.51 7.21 17.90
C ASP A 366 -13.55 8.66 17.40
N CYS A 367 -13.03 8.87 16.19
CA CYS A 367 -13.18 10.12 15.47
C CYS A 367 -14.53 10.06 14.75
N SER A 368 -15.59 10.58 15.37
CA SER A 368 -16.94 10.59 14.80
C SER A 368 -17.08 11.61 13.66
N VAL A 369 -16.26 11.49 12.62
CA VAL A 369 -16.33 12.29 11.38
C VAL A 369 -17.29 11.65 10.36
N LEU A 370 -17.84 10.47 10.67
CA LEU A 370 -18.88 9.79 9.91
C LEU A 370 -20.14 9.54 10.74
#